data_AF-C5DHG3-F1
#
_entry.id   AF-C5DHG3-F1
#
_cell.length_a   1.000
_cell.length_b   1.000
_cell.length_c   1.000
_cell.angle_alpha   90.00
_cell.angle_beta   90.00
_cell.angle_gamma   90.00
#
_symmetry.space_group_name_H-M   'P 1'
#
loop_
_entity.id
_entity.type
_entity.pdbx_description
1 polymer ?
#
loop_
_entity_poly.entity_id
_entity_poly.type
_entity_poly.pdbx_seq_one_letter_code
_entity_poly.pdbx_strand_id
1 'polypeptide(L)'
;MSDWDSTTVIGSRARAGGSGPRAQVARTQGQINAARRSGNVLSVDKKYSSSNAKGDPEGQRLTKIDRETDIVVPKKLDLSVGKAISRARGEKKLTQKDLATKVNEKPTVINDYEAGRAIPNQQILAKLERALGVKLRGKNIGEPLGPKKKA
;
A
#
# COMPACT_ATOMS: atom_id res chain seq x y z
N MET A 1 4.70 -5.83 -60.65
CA MET A 1 3.70 -6.47 -59.76
C MET A 1 4.49 -7.27 -58.73
N SER A 2 4.51 -6.99 -57.44
CA SER A 2 3.38 -6.82 -56.52
C SER A 2 3.83 -6.04 -55.27
N ASP A 3 3.43 -4.78 -55.17
CA ASP A 3 3.61 -3.89 -54.01
C ASP A 3 2.25 -3.69 -53.29
N TRP A 4 1.39 -4.73 -53.33
CA TRP A 4 -0.04 -4.63 -53.02
C TRP A 4 -0.44 -5.25 -51.66
N ASP A 5 0.47 -5.87 -50.91
CA ASP A 5 0.12 -6.57 -49.66
C ASP A 5 0.71 -5.98 -48.37
N SER A 6 1.30 -4.79 -48.39
CA SER A 6 1.66 -4.10 -47.14
C SER A 6 0.45 -3.37 -46.56
N THR A 7 -0.56 -4.12 -46.10
CA THR A 7 -1.66 -3.53 -45.35
C THR A 7 -1.06 -2.94 -44.07
N THR A 8 -1.10 -1.62 -43.94
CA THR A 8 -0.65 -0.94 -42.72
C THR A 8 -1.63 -1.29 -41.60
N VAL A 9 -1.31 -2.33 -40.83
CA VAL A 9 -2.08 -2.73 -39.67
C VAL A 9 -1.90 -1.67 -38.60
N ILE A 10 -2.84 -0.74 -38.49
CA ILE A 10 -2.90 0.25 -37.41
C ILE A 10 -3.89 -0.25 -36.36
N GLY A 11 -3.41 -0.45 -35.14
CA GLY A 11 -4.22 -0.85 -34.00
C GLY A 11 -3.40 -1.51 -32.90
N SER A 12 -4.00 -1.74 -31.74
CA SER A 12 -3.32 -2.37 -30.58
C SER A 12 -2.75 -3.75 -30.89
N ARG A 13 -3.24 -4.42 -31.94
CA ARG A 13 -2.76 -5.72 -32.44
C ARG A 13 -1.48 -5.63 -33.28
N ALA A 14 -1.11 -4.45 -33.79
CA ALA A 14 0.11 -4.24 -34.56
C ALA A 14 1.40 -4.32 -33.71
N ARG A 15 1.28 -4.22 -32.38
CA ARG A 15 2.41 -4.32 -31.45
C ARG A 15 2.81 -5.75 -31.09
N ALA A 16 2.14 -6.75 -31.64
CA ALA A 16 2.44 -8.17 -31.40
C ALA A 16 3.53 -8.69 -32.35
N GLY A 17 4.67 -8.00 -32.41
CA GLY A 17 5.85 -8.53 -33.09
C GLY A 17 6.60 -9.49 -32.17
N GLY A 18 6.84 -10.74 -32.62
CA GLY A 18 7.89 -11.72 -32.23
C GLY A 18 8.10 -12.12 -30.76
N SER A 19 7.70 -11.29 -29.82
CA SER A 19 7.77 -11.49 -28.38
C SER A 19 6.34 -11.35 -27.88
N GLY A 20 5.73 -12.48 -27.52
CA GLY A 20 4.39 -12.50 -26.94
C GLY A 20 4.26 -11.51 -25.76
N PRO A 21 3.03 -11.16 -25.35
CA PRO A 21 2.81 -10.23 -24.26
C PRO A 21 3.64 -10.63 -23.03
N ARG A 22 4.57 -9.76 -22.59
CA ARG A 22 5.39 -10.00 -21.41
C ARG A 22 4.47 -10.36 -20.24
N ALA A 23 4.79 -11.42 -19.50
CA ALA A 23 4.03 -11.83 -18.34
C ALA A 23 3.98 -10.68 -17.31
N GLN A 24 2.85 -9.97 -17.27
CA GLN A 24 2.58 -8.88 -16.34
C GLN A 24 1.55 -9.37 -15.34
N VAL A 25 1.78 -9.11 -14.06
CA VAL A 25 0.81 -9.42 -13.00
C VAL A 25 -0.37 -8.45 -13.14
N ALA A 26 -1.52 -8.96 -13.55
CA ALA A 26 -2.76 -8.20 -13.59
C ALA A 26 -3.18 -7.84 -12.16
N ARG A 27 -3.10 -6.55 -11.79
CA ARG A 27 -3.45 -6.07 -10.44
C ARG A 27 -4.83 -5.45 -10.37
N THR A 28 -5.36 -4.97 -11.50
CA THR A 28 -6.67 -4.32 -11.57
C THR A 28 -7.72 -5.23 -12.19
N GLN A 29 -8.98 -5.01 -11.83
CA GLN A 29 -10.10 -5.80 -12.38
C GLN A 29 -10.17 -5.72 -13.92
N GLY A 30 -9.86 -4.55 -14.50
CA GLY A 30 -9.79 -4.36 -15.94
C GLY A 30 -8.70 -5.22 -16.61
N GLN A 31 -7.52 -5.31 -15.99
CA GLN A 31 -6.43 -6.16 -16.48
C GLN A 31 -6.77 -7.65 -16.36
N ILE A 32 -7.40 -8.07 -15.26
CA ILE A 32 -7.84 -9.46 -15.04
C ILE A 32 -8.91 -9.85 -16.07
N ASN A 33 -9.89 -8.98 -16.31
CA ASN A 33 -10.94 -9.22 -17.29
C ASN A 33 -10.39 -9.27 -18.73
N ALA A 34 -9.43 -8.40 -19.07
CA ALA A 34 -8.73 -8.44 -20.35
C ALA A 34 -7.96 -9.74 -20.55
N ALA A 35 -7.20 -10.17 -19.53
CA ALA A 35 -6.47 -11.44 -19.54
C ALA A 35 -7.41 -12.66 -19.65
N ARG A 36 -8.59 -12.60 -19.02
CA ARG A 36 -9.62 -13.65 -19.15
C ARG A 36 -10.17 -13.74 -20.57
N ARG A 37 -10.42 -12.60 -21.23
CA ARG A 37 -10.92 -12.56 -22.61
C ARG A 37 -9.88 -13.02 -23.63
N SER A 38 -8.60 -12.75 -23.38
CA SER A 38 -7.51 -13.15 -24.27
C SER A 38 -7.00 -14.58 -24.01
N GLY A 39 -7.52 -15.28 -23.00
CA GLY A 39 -7.06 -16.62 -22.62
C GLY A 39 -5.70 -16.65 -21.91
N ASN A 40 -5.19 -15.50 -21.45
CA ASN A 40 -3.88 -15.37 -20.80
C ASN A 40 -3.94 -15.50 -19.26
N VAL A 41 -4.96 -16.15 -18.69
CA VAL A 41 -5.04 -16.37 -17.24
C VAL A 41 -4.17 -17.57 -16.87
N LEU A 42 -2.95 -17.30 -16.41
CA LEU A 42 -1.95 -18.33 -16.10
C LEU A 42 -2.11 -18.98 -14.73
N SER A 43 -2.67 -18.29 -13.73
CA SER A 43 -2.93 -18.90 -12.41
C SER A 43 -4.08 -18.25 -11.65
N VAL A 44 -4.86 -19.09 -10.95
CA VAL A 44 -5.91 -18.70 -10.01
C VAL A 44 -5.67 -19.48 -8.71
N ASP A 45 -4.63 -19.07 -7.97
CA ASP A 45 -4.27 -19.73 -6.72
C ASP A 45 -5.08 -19.20 -5.54
N LYS A 46 -5.43 -20.11 -4.63
CA LYS A 46 -6.01 -19.74 -3.33
C LYS A 46 -4.96 -19.00 -2.51
N LYS A 47 -5.20 -17.72 -2.22
CA LYS A 47 -4.28 -16.93 -1.40
C LYS A 47 -4.30 -17.42 0.05
N TYR A 48 -3.13 -17.38 0.70
CA TYR A 48 -2.90 -17.70 2.11
C TYR A 48 -3.59 -16.74 3.11
N SER A 49 -4.47 -15.85 2.66
CA SER A 49 -5.10 -14.86 3.53
C SER A 49 -6.17 -15.53 4.41
N SER A 50 -5.95 -15.50 5.73
CA SER A 50 -7.03 -15.69 6.70
C SER A 50 -8.04 -14.54 6.56
N SER A 51 -9.34 -14.85 6.55
CA SER A 51 -10.39 -13.87 6.29
C SER A 51 -10.48 -12.76 7.34
N ASN A 52 -10.01 -13.01 8.56
CA ASN A 52 -10.15 -12.10 9.70
C ASN A 52 -8.83 -11.72 10.39
N ALA A 53 -7.70 -12.35 10.02
CA ALA A 53 -6.40 -11.94 10.54
C ALA A 53 -5.91 -10.68 9.84
N LYS A 54 -5.26 -9.79 10.58
CA LYS A 54 -4.58 -8.64 9.98
C LYS A 54 -3.46 -9.15 9.08
N GLY A 55 -3.55 -8.90 7.77
CA GLY A 55 -2.47 -9.25 6.85
C GLY A 55 -1.22 -8.46 7.19
N ASP A 56 -0.11 -9.13 7.49
CA ASP A 56 1.15 -8.46 7.81
C ASP A 56 1.97 -8.27 6.53
N PRO A 57 2.14 -7.03 6.01
CA PRO A 57 2.98 -6.79 4.85
C PRO A 57 4.47 -7.06 5.12
N GLU A 58 4.88 -7.16 6.39
CA GLU A 58 6.27 -7.42 6.77
C GLU A 58 6.63 -8.93 6.78
N GLY A 59 5.71 -9.84 6.44
CA GLY A 59 5.97 -11.29 6.49
C GLY A 59 7.23 -11.73 5.73
N GLN A 60 7.56 -11.08 4.61
CA GLN A 60 8.81 -11.33 3.86
C GLN A 60 10.06 -10.86 4.60
N ARG A 61 9.96 -9.74 5.34
CA ARG A 61 11.05 -9.24 6.17
C ARG A 61 11.23 -10.14 7.39
N LEU A 62 10.15 -10.61 8.01
CA LEU A 62 10.22 -11.52 9.15
C LEU A 62 10.93 -12.82 8.78
N THR A 63 10.61 -13.44 7.63
CA THR A 63 11.33 -14.66 7.18
C THR A 63 12.78 -14.41 6.83
N LYS A 64 13.13 -13.19 6.38
CA LYS A 64 14.52 -12.81 6.18
C LYS A 64 15.27 -12.66 7.51
N ILE A 65 14.67 -11.98 8.49
CA ILE A 65 15.25 -11.79 9.83
C ILE A 65 15.46 -13.14 10.52
N ASP A 66 14.51 -14.07 10.41
CA ASP A 66 14.60 -15.41 10.99
C ASP A 66 15.78 -16.24 10.42
N ARG A 67 16.17 -15.97 9.16
CA ARG A 67 17.29 -16.64 8.49
C ARG A 67 18.64 -15.96 8.73
N GLU A 68 18.66 -14.74 9.26
CA GLU A 68 19.87 -13.97 9.51
C GLU A 68 20.32 -14.16 10.97
N THR A 69 21.62 -14.39 11.20
CA THR A 69 22.18 -14.58 12.55
C THR A 69 22.63 -13.28 13.22
N ASP A 70 22.66 -12.18 12.48
CA ASP A 70 23.07 -10.86 12.96
C ASP A 70 21.89 -10.04 13.52
N ILE A 71 22.18 -9.12 14.44
CA ILE A 71 21.16 -8.29 15.10
C ILE A 71 20.64 -7.22 14.12
N VAL A 72 19.42 -7.41 13.61
CA VAL A 72 18.74 -6.43 12.76
C VAL A 72 17.99 -5.40 13.60
N VAL A 73 18.46 -4.14 13.62
CA VAL A 73 17.79 -3.05 14.32
C VAL A 73 16.41 -2.75 13.68
N PRO A 74 15.31 -2.75 14.45
CA PRO A 74 14.00 -2.36 13.95
C PRO A 74 13.98 -0.90 13.49
N LYS A 75 13.28 -0.64 12.38
CA LYS A 75 13.08 0.73 11.90
C LYS A 75 12.28 1.52 12.94
N LYS A 76 12.78 2.70 13.29
CA LYS A 76 12.09 3.66 14.17
C LYS A 76 11.28 4.64 13.34
N LEU A 77 10.23 5.20 13.96
CA LEU A 77 9.47 6.30 13.37
C LEU A 77 10.26 7.60 13.46
N ASP A 78 10.20 8.44 12.43
CA ASP A 78 10.76 9.78 12.49
C ASP A 78 9.92 10.67 13.44
N LEU A 79 10.60 11.52 14.20
CA LEU A 79 9.98 12.43 15.16
C LEU A 79 9.05 13.45 14.47
N SER A 80 9.31 13.77 13.20
CA SER A 80 8.44 14.63 12.39
C SER A 80 7.01 14.09 12.31
N VAL A 81 6.86 12.77 12.15
CA VAL A 81 5.54 12.11 12.08
C VAL A 81 4.82 12.21 13.43
N GLY A 82 5.52 11.98 14.54
CA GLY A 82 4.96 12.11 15.88
C GLY A 82 4.45 13.53 16.17
N LYS A 83 5.23 14.54 15.80
CA LYS A 83 4.84 15.96 15.90
C LYS A 83 3.61 16.29 15.04
N ALA A 84 3.54 15.76 13.82
CA ALA A 84 2.40 15.97 12.92
C ALA A 84 1.11 15.35 13.50
N ILE A 85 1.19 14.16 14.10
CA ILE A 85 0.06 13.51 14.78
C ILE A 85 -0.45 14.38 15.94
N SER A 86 0.45 14.82 16.82
CA SER A 86 0.10 15.61 18.00
C SER A 86 -0.54 16.96 17.60
N ARG A 87 0.01 17.64 16.59
CA ARG A 87 -0.57 18.88 16.04
C ARG A 87 -1.98 18.66 15.50
N ALA A 88 -2.16 17.69 14.59
CA ALA A 88 -3.45 17.42 13.98
C ALA A 88 -4.50 16.95 15.02
N ARG A 89 -4.06 16.26 16.07
CA ARG A 89 -4.91 15.90 17.22
C ARG A 89 -5.36 17.15 17.99
N GLY A 90 -4.45 18.07 18.26
CA GLY A 90 -4.74 19.35 18.93
C GLY A 90 -5.73 20.21 18.14
N GLU A 91 -5.54 20.35 16.82
CA GLU A 91 -6.46 21.07 15.94
C GLU A 91 -7.88 20.50 15.96
N LYS A 92 -8.00 19.17 16.09
CA LYS A 92 -9.28 18.46 16.18
C LYS A 92 -9.83 18.33 17.60
N LYS A 93 -9.15 18.91 18.61
CA LYS A 93 -9.52 18.84 20.03
C LYS A 93 -9.77 17.41 20.53
N LEU A 94 -9.01 16.44 20.01
CA LEU A 94 -9.13 15.03 20.41
C LEU A 94 -8.13 14.70 21.53
N THR A 95 -8.52 13.90 22.50
CA THR A 95 -7.53 13.30 23.42
C THR A 95 -6.84 12.10 22.78
N GLN A 96 -5.70 11.65 23.32
CA GLN A 96 -5.05 10.42 22.85
C GLN A 96 -6.00 9.21 22.99
N LYS A 97 -6.83 9.19 24.04
CA LYS A 97 -7.84 8.15 24.27
C LYS A 97 -8.92 8.19 23.18
N ASP A 98 -9.43 9.37 22.84
CA ASP A 98 -10.48 9.50 21.81
C ASP A 98 -9.96 9.10 20.43
N LEU A 99 -8.71 9.49 20.11
CA LEU A 99 -8.06 9.09 18.87
C LEU A 99 -7.85 7.57 18.82
N ALA A 100 -7.42 6.97 19.94
CA ALA A 100 -7.22 5.53 20.06
C ALA A 100 -8.52 4.75 19.83
N THR A 101 -9.63 5.18 20.47
CA THR A 101 -10.96 4.61 20.26
C THR A 101 -11.41 4.76 18.81
N LYS A 102 -11.20 5.92 18.18
CA LYS A 102 -11.57 6.17 16.78
C LYS A 102 -10.80 5.28 15.78
N VAL A 103 -9.57 4.93 16.12
CA VAL A 103 -8.67 4.12 15.29
C VAL A 103 -8.73 2.62 15.65
N ASN A 104 -9.45 2.28 16.71
CA ASN A 104 -9.53 0.94 17.29
C ASN A 104 -8.15 0.38 17.63
N GLU A 105 -7.34 1.17 18.33
CA GLU A 105 -6.03 0.76 18.86
C GLU A 105 -5.93 1.19 20.33
N LYS A 106 -4.91 0.71 21.05
CA LYS A 106 -4.72 1.05 22.47
C LYS A 106 -4.16 2.48 22.63
N PRO A 107 -4.53 3.22 23.69
CA PRO A 107 -3.97 4.55 23.96
C PRO A 107 -2.44 4.57 24.08
N THR A 108 -1.85 3.50 24.62
CA THR A 108 -0.39 3.34 24.72
C THR A 108 0.29 3.36 23.37
N VAL A 109 -0.34 2.73 22.37
CA VAL A 109 0.17 2.72 20.99
C VAL A 109 0.22 4.15 20.46
N ILE A 110 -0.86 4.92 20.61
CA ILE A 110 -0.89 6.33 20.15
C ILE A 110 0.21 7.17 20.80
N ASN A 111 0.41 7.01 22.11
CA ASN A 111 1.49 7.70 22.83
C ASN A 111 2.87 7.33 22.25
N ASP A 112 3.13 6.06 22.00
CA ASP A 112 4.40 5.61 21.42
C ASP A 112 4.63 6.15 19.99
N TYR A 113 3.57 6.33 19.20
CA TYR A 113 3.64 6.97 17.89
C TYR A 113 3.90 8.47 17.98
N GLU A 114 3.22 9.20 18.88
CA GLU A 114 3.48 10.63 19.11
C GLU A 114 4.91 10.87 19.63
N ALA A 115 5.45 9.94 20.42
CA ALA A 115 6.82 9.99 20.94
C ALA A 115 7.90 9.49 19.98
N GLY A 116 7.54 8.96 18.80
CA GLY A 116 8.50 8.39 17.82
C GLY A 116 9.17 7.08 18.26
N ARG A 117 8.70 6.44 19.34
CA ARG A 117 9.23 5.17 19.87
C ARG A 117 8.61 3.95 19.20
N ALA A 118 7.45 4.11 18.55
CA ALA A 118 6.75 3.01 17.89
C ALA A 118 7.48 2.49 16.64
N ILE A 119 7.36 1.19 16.40
CA ILE A 119 7.74 0.58 15.12
C ILE A 119 6.67 0.96 14.08
N PRO A 120 7.05 1.55 12.94
CA PRO A 120 6.10 2.00 11.92
C PRO A 120 5.28 0.85 11.33
N ASN A 121 3.99 0.78 11.66
CA ASN A 121 3.04 -0.11 11.00
C ASN A 121 2.17 0.65 10.01
N GLN A 122 2.24 0.27 8.73
CA GLN A 122 1.53 0.94 7.63
C GLN A 122 0.01 0.95 7.80
N GLN A 123 -0.57 -0.08 8.43
CA GLN A 123 -2.01 -0.14 8.67
C GLN A 123 -2.45 0.89 9.71
N ILE A 124 -1.70 1.00 10.81
CA ILE A 124 -1.99 1.94 11.89
C ILE A 124 -1.83 3.37 11.37
N LEU A 125 -0.72 3.66 10.68
CA LEU A 125 -0.49 4.95 10.03
C LEU A 125 -1.63 5.31 9.05
N ALA A 126 -2.06 4.38 8.20
CA ALA A 126 -3.17 4.63 7.28
C ALA A 126 -4.52 4.88 7.97
N LYS A 127 -4.76 4.32 9.16
CA LYS A 127 -5.96 4.65 9.96
C LYS A 127 -5.83 6.04 10.59
N LEU A 128 -4.66 6.38 11.14
CA LEU A 128 -4.37 7.69 11.70
C LEU A 128 -4.49 8.80 10.66
N GLU A 129 -3.95 8.60 9.46
CA GLU A 129 -4.08 9.53 8.33
C GLU A 129 -5.54 9.85 8.03
N ARG A 130 -6.41 8.83 8.03
CA ARG A 130 -7.84 9.00 7.76
C ARG A 130 -8.59 9.67 8.91
N ALA A 131 -8.24 9.36 10.16
CA ALA A 131 -8.89 9.95 11.33
C ALA A 131 -8.49 11.43 11.51
N LEU A 132 -7.21 11.73 11.31
CA LEU A 132 -6.62 13.06 11.47
C LEU A 132 -6.66 13.89 10.19
N GLY A 133 -6.90 13.29 9.02
CA GLY A 133 -7.01 14.02 7.75
C GLY A 133 -5.70 14.64 7.29
N VAL A 134 -4.57 14.10 7.75
CA VAL A 134 -3.21 14.54 7.40
C VAL A 134 -2.42 13.37 6.86
N LYS A 135 -1.44 13.61 6.01
CA LYS A 135 -0.50 12.60 5.52
C LYS A 135 0.56 12.33 6.58
N LEU A 136 0.77 11.05 6.89
CA LEU A 136 1.74 10.57 7.87
C LEU A 136 2.75 9.59 7.25
N ARG A 137 2.63 9.32 5.95
CA ARG A 137 3.57 8.54 5.16
C ARG A 137 4.07 9.32 3.95
N GLY A 138 5.26 8.94 3.46
CA GLY A 138 5.84 9.46 2.23
C GLY A 138 6.56 10.79 2.45
N LYS A 139 6.63 11.62 1.41
CA LYS A 139 7.48 12.82 1.39
C LYS A 139 6.83 14.05 2.06
N ASN A 140 5.50 14.13 2.05
CA ASN A 140 4.76 15.32 2.46
C ASN A 140 4.04 15.11 3.81
N ILE A 141 4.82 14.94 4.87
CA ILE A 141 4.29 14.67 6.21
C ILE A 141 3.63 15.94 6.77
N GLY A 142 2.43 15.80 7.32
CA GLY A 142 1.67 16.89 7.95
C GLY A 142 0.78 17.71 6.99
N GLU A 143 0.88 17.51 5.68
CA GLU A 143 -0.06 18.09 4.72
C GLU A 143 -1.45 17.46 4.84
N PRO A 144 -2.52 18.17 4.42
CA PRO A 144 -3.85 17.60 4.37
C PRO A 144 -3.89 16.35 3.48
N LEU A 145 -4.59 15.33 3.96
CA LEU A 145 -4.89 14.14 3.18
C LEU A 145 -5.83 14.57 2.05
N GLY A 146 -5.37 14.45 0.80
CA GLY A 146 -6.15 14.82 -0.38
C GLY A 146 -7.53 14.12 -0.42
N PRO A 147 -8.46 14.62 -1.25
CA PRO A 147 -9.82 14.09 -1.30
C PRO A 147 -9.79 12.58 -1.54
N LYS A 148 -10.66 11.83 -0.85
CA LYS A 148 -10.81 10.40 -1.10
C LYS A 148 -11.15 10.22 -2.57
N LYS A 149 -10.21 9.68 -3.35
CA LYS A 149 -10.46 9.30 -4.74
C LYS A 149 -11.56 8.26 -4.71
N LYS A 150 -12.75 8.60 -5.21
CA LYS A 150 -13.84 7.64 -5.39
C LYS A 150 -13.30 6.56 -6.33
N ALA A 151 -13.27 5.33 -5.83
CA ALA A 151 -12.88 4.15 -6.60
C ALA A 151 -13.98 3.79 -7.60
#